data_AF-A0A537W133-F1
#
_entry.id   AF-A0A537W133-F1
#
_cell.length_a   1.000
_cell.length_b   1.000
_cell.length_c   1.000
_cell.angle_alpha   90.00
_cell.angle_beta   90.00
_cell.angle_gamma   90.00
#
_symmetry.space_group_name_H-M   'P 1'
#
loop_
_entity.id
_entity.type
_entity.pdbx_description
1 polymer ?
#
loop_
_entity_poly.entity_id
_entity_poly.type
_entity_poly.pdbx_seq_one_letter_code
_entity_poly.pdbx_strand_id
1 'polypeptide(L)' 'FRYAVLLRGIGMASAEQVEDLVDIALSECERFYPAFQLVIWGGKPAEEAMATAMIEPIGEA' A
#
# COMPACT_ATOMS: atom_id res chain seq x y z
N PHE A 1 10.17 1.24 -5.60
CA PHE A 1 10.40 1.89 -4.29
C PHE A 1 11.12 0.90 -3.39
N ARG A 2 12.13 1.32 -2.62
CA ARG A 2 12.84 0.46 -1.66
C ARG A 2 12.55 1.00 -0.26
N TYR A 3 11.71 0.29 0.49
CA TYR A 3 11.42 0.62 1.88
C TYR A 3 12.51 0.04 2.78
N ALA A 4 12.98 0.82 3.75
CA ALA A 4 14.05 0.43 4.66
C ALA A 4 13.68 0.85 6.09
N VAL A 5 13.96 -0.02 7.06
CA VAL A 5 13.78 0.25 8.49
C VAL A 5 15.12 0.61 9.12
N LEU A 6 15.14 1.71 9.87
CA LEU A 6 16.33 2.17 10.58
C LEU A 6 16.48 1.39 11.89
N LEU A 7 17.51 0.56 11.98
CA LEU A 7 17.84 -0.25 13.17
C LEU A 7 18.97 0.35 14.01
N ARG A 8 19.21 1.66 13.94
CA ARG A 8 20.36 2.28 14.64
C ARG A 8 20.21 2.06 16.15
N GLY A 9 21.21 1.40 16.75
CA GLY A 9 21.25 1.13 18.20
C GLY A 9 20.57 -0.17 18.64
N ILE A 10 19.99 -0.94 17.71
CA ILE A 10 19.31 -2.22 17.97
C ILE A 10 19.97 -3.32 17.11
N GLY A 11 20.27 -4.47 17.68
CA GLY A 11 20.98 -5.56 16.98
C GLY A 11 20.14 -6.28 15.93
N MET A 12 18.82 -6.27 16.09
CA MET A 12 17.85 -6.79 15.12
C MET A 12 16.53 -6.01 15.23
N ALA A 13 15.69 -6.11 14.20
CA ALA A 13 14.33 -5.61 14.27
C ALA A 13 13.55 -6.31 15.40
N SER A 14 12.76 -5.57 16.17
CA SER A 14 11.81 -6.18 17.10
C SER A 14 10.72 -6.95 16.35
N ALA A 15 10.02 -7.84 17.03
CA ALA A 15 8.86 -8.53 16.44
C ALA A 15 7.81 -7.51 15.95
N GLU A 16 7.53 -6.47 16.74
CA GLU A 16 6.62 -5.37 16.39
C GLU A 16 7.04 -4.66 15.10
N GLN A 17 8.34 -4.36 14.92
CA GLN A 17 8.84 -3.72 13.69
C GLN A 17 8.69 -4.62 12.45
N VAL A 18 8.70 -5.94 12.63
CA VAL A 18 8.47 -6.89 11.54
C VAL A 18 6.98 -6.99 11.23
N GLU A 19 6.12 -6.99 12.24
CA GLU A 19 4.66 -6.93 12.06
C GLU A 19 4.25 -5.67 11.30
N ASP A 20 4.71 -4.50 11.73
CA ASP A 20 4.46 -3.22 11.04
C ASP A 20 4.88 -3.28 9.57
N LEU A 21 6.05 -3.88 9.28
CA LEU A 21 6.54 -4.04 7.91
C LEU A 21 5.65 -4.93 7.05
N VAL A 22 5.14 -6.02 7.62
CA VAL A 22 4.24 -6.93 6.93
C VAL A 22 2.90 -6.26 6.68
N ASP A 23 2.35 -5.55 7.65
CA ASP A 23 1.08 -4.84 7.53
C ASP A 23 1.15 -3.75 6.46
N ILE A 24 2.23 -2.96 6.45
CA ILE A 24 2.48 -1.96 5.39
C ILE A 24 2.57 -2.65 4.01
N ALA A 25 3.32 -3.75 3.91
CA ALA A 25 3.48 -4.46 2.65
C ALA A 25 2.16 -5.02 2.12
N LEU A 26 1.30 -5.54 3.00
CA LEU A 26 -0.03 -6.04 2.65
C LEU A 26 -0.94 -4.89 2.20
N SER A 27 -0.97 -3.80 2.96
CA SER A 27 -1.77 -2.61 2.62
C SER A 27 -1.40 -2.04 1.24
N GLU A 28 -0.10 -1.94 0.94
CA GLU A 28 0.37 -1.50 -0.38
C GLU A 28 0.01 -2.47 -1.51
N CYS A 29 -0.06 -3.79 -1.23
CA CYS A 29 -0.53 -4.76 -2.21
C CYS A 29 -2.02 -4.60 -2.51
N GLU A 30 -2.82 -4.24 -1.51
CA GLU A 30 -4.27 -4.08 -1.64
C GLU A 30 -4.69 -2.77 -2.30
N ARG A 31 -3.82 -1.75 -2.26
CA ARG A 31 -4.09 -0.40 -2.82
C ARG A 31 -4.55 -0.39 -4.28
N PHE A 32 -4.12 -1.36 -5.10
CA PHE A 32 -4.49 -1.42 -6.52
C PHE A 32 -5.81 -2.15 -6.81
N TYR A 33 -6.38 -2.84 -5.81
CA TYR A 33 -7.63 -3.57 -5.99
C TYR A 33 -8.81 -2.70 -6.51
N PRO A 34 -9.00 -1.47 -6.02
CA PRO A 34 -10.03 -0.56 -6.54
C PRO A 34 -9.82 -0.14 -8.01
N ALA A 35 -8.56 0.01 -8.47
CA ALA A 35 -8.30 0.34 -9.87
C ALA A 35 -8.81 -0.78 -10.79
N PHE A 36 -8.59 -2.04 -10.43
CA PHE A 36 -9.10 -3.18 -11.20
C PHE A 36 -10.63 -3.17 -11.25
N GLN A 37 -11.31 -2.86 -10.15
CA GLN A 37 -12.77 -2.77 -10.13
C GLN A 37 -13.29 -1.64 -11.04
N LEU A 38 -12.63 -0.47 -11.06
CA LEU A 38 -13.00 0.64 -11.94
C LEU A 38 -12.82 0.32 -13.42
N VAL A 39 -11.82 -0.49 -13.77
CA VAL A 39 -11.63 -0.95 -15.15
C VAL A 39 -12.64 -2.04 -15.51
N ILE A 40 -12.73 -3.10 -14.71
CA ILE A 40 -13.52 -4.30 -15.03
C ILE A 40 -15.03 -4.02 -14.96
N TRP A 41 -15.48 -3.28 -13.95
CA TRP A 41 -16.91 -3.01 -13.73
C TRP A 41 -17.31 -1.58 -14.09
N GLY A 42 -16.41 -0.61 -13.91
CA GLY A 42 -16.68 0.80 -14.21
C GLY A 42 -16.40 1.23 -15.65
N GLY A 43 -15.73 0.40 -16.46
CA GLY A 43 -15.38 0.71 -17.85
C GLY A 43 -14.43 1.90 -18.01
N LYS A 44 -13.78 2.37 -16.93
CA LYS A 44 -12.85 3.50 -17.00
C LYS A 44 -11.55 3.10 -17.70
N PRO A 45 -10.90 4.01 -18.44
CA PRO A 45 -9.55 3.79 -18.95
C PRO A 45 -8.58 3.46 -17.81
N ALA A 46 -7.63 2.56 -18.05
CA ALA A 46 -6.67 2.10 -17.05
C ALA A 46 -5.89 3.25 -16.41
N GLU A 47 -5.54 4.28 -17.18
CA GLU A 47 -4.83 5.47 -16.69
C GLU A 47 -5.66 6.24 -15.65
N GLU A 48 -6.96 6.41 -15.90
CA GLU A 48 -7.87 7.09 -14.98
C GLU A 48 -8.15 6.27 -13.71
N ALA A 49 -8.31 4.96 -13.87
CA ALA A 49 -8.48 4.04 -12.75
C ALA A 49 -7.24 4.00 -11.84
N MET A 50 -6.04 4.00 -12.43
CA MET A 50 -4.78 4.05 -11.70
C MET A 50 -4.58 5.38 -10.97
N ALA A 51 -4.92 6.51 -11.61
CA ALA A 51 -4.88 7.81 -10.95
C ALA A 51 -5.78 7.84 -9.71
N THR A 52 -6.94 7.17 -9.77
CA THR A 52 -7.90 7.09 -8.65
C THR A 52 -7.38 6.20 -7.50
N ALA A 53 -6.69 5.10 -7.80
CA ALA A 53 -6.07 4.22 -6.77
C ALA A 53 -4.77 4.78 -6.18
N MET A 54 -4.13 5.74 -6.87
CA MET A 54 -2.95 6.42 -6.35
C MET A 54 -3.29 7.61 -5.43
N ILE A 55 -4.55 8.05 -5.36
CA ILE A 55 -5.00 8.99 -4.33
C ILE A 55 -4.90 8.26 -2.99
N GLU A 56 -4.07 8.77 -2.07
CA GLU A 56 -4.08 8.32 -0.69
C GLU A 56 -5.52 8.51 -0.16
N PRO A 57 -6.22 7.45 0.29
CA PRO A 57 -7.48 7.64 0.97
C PRO A 57 -7.18 8.42 2.25
N ILE A 58 -7.42 9.73 2.23
CA ILE A 58 -7.52 10.54 3.44
C ILE A 58 -8.84 10.12 4.11
N GLY A 59 -8.77 9.02 4.85
CA GLY A 59 -9.91 8.40 5.49
C GLY A 59 -9.46 7.36 6.50
N GLU A 60 -9.21 7.80 7.73
CA GLU A 60 -9.36 6.93 8.89
C GLU A 60 -10.83 6.47 8.93
N ALA A 61 -11.04 5.16 9.03
CA ALA A 61 -12.33 4.55 9.34
C ALA A 61 -12.32 4.05 10.78
#